data_AF-A0A8H2JGJ6-F1
#
_entry.id   AF-A0A8H2JGJ6-F1
#
_cell.length_a   1.000
_cell.length_b   1.000
_cell.length_c   1.000
_cell.angle_alpha   90.00
_cell.angle_beta   90.00
_cell.angle_gamma   90.00
#
_symmetry.space_group_name_H-M   'P 1'
#
loop_
_entity.id
_entity.type
_entity.pdbx_description
1 polymer ?
#
loop_
_entity_poly.entity_id
_entity_poly.type
_entity_poly.pdbx_seq_one_letter_code
_entity_poly.pdbx_strand_id
1 'polypeptide(L)' 'MSNDEHVDHAKLQQRYLIHYESPLGARFSAETPSAEHLARRVAGWFLEDGYPARIVVVTVEDGQPVARWID' A
#
# COMPACT_ATOMS: atom_id res chain seq x y z
N MET A 1 -28.24 20.72 -0.26
CA MET A 1 -26.88 20.29 0.11
C MET A 1 -26.57 19.09 -0.77
N SER A 2 -25.81 19.28 -1.85
CA SER A 2 -25.32 18.18 -2.68
C SER A 2 -24.08 17.63 -1.98
N ASN A 3 -24.13 16.39 -1.50
CA ASN A 3 -22.91 15.67 -1.14
C ASN A 3 -22.24 15.25 -2.45
N ASP A 4 -21.56 16.20 -3.10
CA ASP A 4 -20.57 15.90 -4.12
C ASP A 4 -19.32 15.33 -3.42
N GLU A 5 -19.45 14.14 -2.84
CA GLU A 5 -18.32 13.23 -2.71
C GLU A 5 -18.04 12.67 -4.10
N HIS A 6 -17.42 13.49 -4.94
CA HIS A 6 -16.61 12.97 -6.04
C HIS A 6 -15.50 12.16 -5.37
N VAL A 7 -15.72 10.85 -5.20
CA VAL A 7 -14.62 9.92 -4.91
C VAL A 7 -13.71 10.03 -6.12
N ASP A 8 -12.63 10.78 -5.96
CA ASP A 8 -11.61 10.99 -6.98
C ASP A 8 -11.24 9.64 -7.59
N HIS A 9 -11.60 9.41 -8.85
CA HIS A 9 -11.37 8.15 -9.54
C HIS A 9 -9.88 7.78 -9.55
N ALA A 10 -8.98 8.77 -9.38
CA ALA A 10 -7.56 8.53 -9.18
C ALA A 10 -7.25 7.72 -7.90
N LYS A 11 -8.01 7.94 -6.81
CA LYS A 11 -7.88 7.16 -5.57
C LYS A 11 -8.40 5.72 -5.71
N LEU A 12 -9.31 5.45 -6.66
CA LEU A 12 -9.76 4.08 -6.98
C LEU A 12 -8.70 3.28 -7.77
N GLN A 13 -7.74 3.94 -8.41
CA GLN A 13 -6.67 3.30 -9.17
C GLN A 13 -5.41 3.03 -8.34
N GLN A 14 -5.34 3.56 -7.12
CA GLN A 14 -4.20 3.42 -6.24
C GLN A 14 -4.35 2.22 -5.31
N ARG A 15 -3.37 1.32 -5.35
CA ARG A 15 -3.25 0.17 -4.45
C ARG A 15 -2.00 0.31 -3.60
N TYR A 16 -2.08 -0.12 -2.35
CA TYR A 16 -0.93 -0.17 -1.45
C TYR A 16 -0.62 -1.63 -1.12
N LEU A 17 0.62 -2.04 -1.39
CA LEU A 17 1.14 -3.36 -1.09
C LEU A 17 2.21 -3.24 -0.01
N ILE A 18 2.16 -4.13 0.98
CA ILE A 18 3.15 -4.21 2.05
C ILE A 18 4.00 -5.42 1.78
N HIS A 19 5.26 -5.20 1.42
CA HIS A 19 6.25 -6.25 1.25
C HIS A 19 6.98 -6.45 2.57
N TYR A 20 6.99 -7.67 3.09
CA TYR A 20 7.70 -8.01 4.33
C TYR A 20 8.49 -9.30 4.19
N GLU A 21 9.58 -9.40 4.97
CA GLU A 21 10.46 -10.57 5.03
C GLU A 21 10.34 -11.24 6.40
N SER A 22 10.22 -12.57 6.43
CA SER A 22 10.19 -13.35 7.66
C SER A 22 11.58 -13.50 8.27
N PRO A 23 11.68 -13.85 9.58
CA PRO A 23 12.95 -14.19 10.21
C PRO A 23 13.74 -15.31 9.52
N LEU A 24 13.07 -16.13 8.71
CA LEU A 24 13.68 -17.22 7.94
C LEU A 24 14.05 -16.80 6.51
N GLY A 25 13.89 -15.52 6.16
CA GLY A 25 14.22 -14.97 4.83
C GLY A 25 13.13 -15.15 3.76
N ALA A 26 11.92 -15.60 4.14
CA ALA A 26 10.81 -15.76 3.19
C ALA A 26 10.12 -14.41 2.95
N ARG A 27 9.77 -14.11 1.70
CA ARG A 27 9.19 -12.82 1.30
C ARG A 27 7.71 -12.94 0.97
N PHE A 28 6.92 -11.99 1.46
CA PHE A 28 5.47 -11.97 1.32
C PHE A 28 4.97 -10.58 0.93
N SER A 29 3.72 -10.51 0.47
CA SER A 29 3.02 -9.27 0.17
C SER A 29 1.60 -9.30 0.69
N ALA A 30 1.18 -8.23 1.36
CA ALA A 30 -0.21 -8.03 1.80
C ALA A 30 -0.78 -6.78 1.12
N GLU A 31 -1.98 -6.89 0.56
CA GLU A 31 -2.71 -5.74 0.01
C GLU A 31 -3.57 -5.11 1.12
N THR A 32 -3.56 -3.78 1.21
CA THR A 32 -4.47 -3.06 2.10
C THR A 32 -5.52 -2.30 1.29
N PRO A 33 -6.69 -2.01 1.88
CA PRO A 33 -7.60 -1.00 1.34
C PRO A 33 -6.86 0.31 1.05
N SER A 34 -7.36 1.09 0.09
CA SER A 34 -6.75 2.22 -0.63
C SER A 34 -6.32 3.46 0.19
N ALA A 35 -5.96 3.31 1.46
CA ALA A 35 -5.47 4.38 2.32
C ALA A 35 -4.01 4.17 2.75
N GLU A 36 -3.13 5.11 2.39
CA GLU A 36 -1.71 5.11 2.77
C GLU A 36 -1.51 4.96 4.29
N HIS A 37 -2.32 5.67 5.07
CA HIS A 37 -2.27 5.63 6.54
C HIS A 37 -2.43 4.19 7.06
N LEU A 38 -3.34 3.41 6.46
CA LEU A 38 -3.57 2.03 6.87
C LEU A 38 -2.39 1.14 6.47
N ALA A 39 -1.86 1.33 5.25
CA ALA A 39 -0.67 0.63 4.79
C ALA A 39 0.54 0.89 5.71
N ARG A 40 0.75 2.15 6.12
CA ARG A 40 1.78 2.54 7.09
C ARG A 40 1.57 1.90 8.45
N ARG A 41 0.33 1.86 8.94
CA ARG A 41 0.00 1.22 10.23
C ARG A 41 0.31 -0.28 10.21
N VAL A 42 -0.09 -0.98 9.15
CA VAL A 42 0.14 -2.43 9.03
C VAL A 42 1.63 -2.74 8.81
N ALA A 43 2.35 -1.94 8.01
CA ALA A 43 3.80 -2.05 7.90
C ALA A 43 4.51 -1.84 9.25
N GLY A 44 3.99 -0.91 10.06
CA GLY A 44 4.44 -0.69 11.44
C GLY A 44 4.34 -1.94 12.31
N TRP A 45 3.22 -2.68 12.25
CA TRP A 45 3.06 -3.93 12.99
C TRP A 45 4.10 -4.98 12.61
N PHE A 46 4.38 -5.15 11.32
CA PHE A 46 5.43 -6.06 10.88
C PHE A 46 6.80 -5.65 11.44
N LEU A 47 7.14 -4.36 11.38
CA LEU A 47 8.40 -3.85 11.91
C LEU A 47 8.51 -4.05 13.43
N GLU A 48 7.43 -3.81 14.18
CA GLU A 48 7.34 -4.04 15.63
C GLU A 48 7.55 -5.52 15.98
N ASP A 49 7.03 -6.43 15.15
CA ASP A 49 7.19 -7.88 15.30
C ASP A 49 8.57 -8.39 14.81
N GLY A 50 9.47 -7.49 14.35
CA GLY A 50 10.81 -7.83 13.88
C GLY A 50 10.88 -8.30 12.42
N TYR A 51 9.83 -8.09 11.64
CA TYR A 51 9.75 -8.40 10.22
C TYR A 51 10.03 -7.13 9.41
N PRO A 52 11.18 -7.04 8.70
CA PRO A 52 11.46 -5.91 7.82
C PRO A 52 10.33 -5.74 6.81
N ALA A 53 9.67 -4.58 6.80
CA ALA A 53 8.54 -4.29 5.92
C ALA A 53 8.73 -2.96 5.17
N ARG A 54 8.26 -2.91 3.93
CA ARG A 54 8.28 -1.72 3.06
C ARG A 54 6.97 -1.63 2.29
N ILE A 55 6.58 -0.41 1.93
CA ILE A 55 5.31 -0.16 1.25
C ILE A 55 5.60 0.17 -0.22
N VAL A 56 4.81 -0.43 -1.11
CA VAL A 56 4.75 -0.11 -2.54
C VAL A 56 3.40 0.52 -2.80
N VAL A 57 3.41 1.68 -3.45
CA VAL A 57 2.23 2.22 -4.10
C VAL A 57 2.19 1.74 -5.54
N VAL A 58 1.04 1.24 -5.98
CA VAL A 58 0.78 0.89 -7.37
C VAL A 58 -0.31 1.82 -7.90
N THR A 59 0.04 2.64 -8.89
CA THR A 59 -0.85 3.56 -9.61
C THR A 59 -1.06 3.08 -11.05
N VAL A 60 -2.09 3.57 -11.73
CA VAL A 60 -2.27 3.36 -13.18
C VAL A 60 -1.93 4.67 -13.89
N GLU A 61 -0.90 4.66 -14.73
CA GLU A 61 -0.45 5.80 -15.54
C GLU A 61 -0.55 5.40 -17.01
N ASP A 62 -1.28 6.18 -17.82
CA ASP A 62 -1.52 5.90 -19.24
C ASP A 62 -2.02 4.45 -19.51
N GLY A 63 -2.84 3.94 -18.60
CA GLY A 63 -3.38 2.57 -18.66
C GLY A 63 -2.41 1.47 -18.24
N GLN A 64 -1.20 1.80 -17.80
CA GLN A 64 -0.18 0.86 -17.33
C GLN A 64 0.00 0.94 -15.81
N PRO A 65 0.15 -0.20 -15.10
CA PRO A 65 0.45 -0.19 -13.69
C PRO A 65 1.90 0.25 -13.45
N VAL A 66 2.09 1.24 -12.57
CA VAL A 66 3.41 1.74 -12.14
C VAL A 66 3.56 1.52 -10.64
N ALA A 67 4.63 0.85 -10.24
CA ALA A 67 4.94 0.55 -8.85
C ALA A 67 6.07 1.46 -8.33
N ARG A 68 5.89 2.08 -7.17
CA ARG A 68 6.91 2.92 -6.53
C ARG A 68 7.01 2.59 -5.04
N TRP A 69 8.23 2.53 -4.52
CA TRP A 69 8.46 2.43 -3.09
C TRP A 69 8.15 3.78 -2.45
N ILE A 70 7.55 3.75 -1.26
CA ILE A 70 7.35 4.95 -0.44
C ILE A 70 8.06 4.80 0.89
N ASP A 71 8.64 5.90 1.36
CA ASP A 71 9.33 6.01 2.66
C ASP A 71 8.32 6.20 3.81
#